data_AF-A0A7S2YT10-F1
#
_entry.id   AF-A0A7S2YT10-F1
#
_cell.length_a   1.000
_cell.length_b   1.000
_cell.length_c   1.000
_cell.angle_alpha   90.00
_cell.angle_beta   90.00
_cell.angle_gamma   90.00
#
_symmetry.space_group_name_H-M   'P 1'
#
loop_
_entity.id
_entity.type
_entity.pdbx_description
1 polymer ?
#
loop_
_entity_poly.entity_id
_entity_poly.type
_entity_poly.pdbx_seq_one_letter_code
_entity_poly.pdbx_strand_id
1 'polypeptide(L)'
;IKLLNVFVQGLEVDTPKVVLRYGLGSHVFALQVPSEQAFFAKLADYGTANVQTESTGQPVTIAQFTTLENTPPDYMILGDEATQGHGHDNFGLGLSMLHLFTGHAPYEEILEEVVCPPMLKKRLK
;
A
#
# COMPACT_ATOMS: atom_id res chain seq x y z
N ILE A 1 -10.61 -1.10 -3.62
CA ILE A 1 -9.18 -1.17 -3.31
C ILE A 1 -8.86 -0.27 -2.14
N LYS A 2 -8.28 -0.79 -1.07
CA LYS A 2 -7.65 0.05 -0.03
C LYS A 2 -6.14 0.00 -0.24
N LEU A 3 -5.69 0.47 -1.41
CA LEU A 3 -4.30 0.85 -1.60
C LEU A 3 -3.96 1.91 -0.54
N LEU A 4 -2.69 2.02 -0.18
CA LEU A 4 -2.23 3.13 0.65
C LEU A 4 -2.84 4.43 0.11
N ASN A 5 -3.66 5.10 0.93
CA ASN A 5 -4.34 6.31 0.47
C ASN A 5 -3.30 7.42 0.38
N VAL A 6 -2.88 7.75 -0.84
CA VAL A 6 -1.92 8.82 -1.12
C VAL A 6 -2.66 10.06 -1.57
N PHE A 7 -2.69 11.08 -0.73
CA PHE A 7 -3.19 12.40 -1.10
C PHE A 7 -2.02 13.26 -1.56
N VAL A 8 -1.98 13.57 -2.85
CA VAL A 8 -0.93 14.42 -3.43
C VAL A 8 -1.44 15.85 -3.54
N GLN A 9 -0.67 16.81 -3.03
CA GLN A 9 -0.95 18.23 -3.13
C GLN A 9 0.28 18.95 -3.68
N GLY A 10 0.11 19.72 -4.75
CA GLY A 10 1.12 20.67 -5.22
C GLY A 10 1.18 21.90 -4.32
N LEU A 11 2.39 22.39 -4.02
CA LEU A 11 2.59 23.63 -3.31
C LEU A 11 2.67 24.77 -4.33
N GLU A 12 1.61 25.58 -4.42
CA GLU A 12 1.63 26.80 -5.22
C GLU A 12 2.44 27.87 -4.48
N VAL A 13 3.64 28.14 -5.00
CA VAL A 13 4.53 29.15 -4.44
C VAL A 13 5.12 29.99 -5.57
N ASP A 14 4.98 31.31 -5.49
CA ASP A 14 5.51 32.27 -6.48
C ASP A 14 7.05 32.38 -6.49
N THR A 15 7.74 31.55 -5.69
CA THR A 15 9.19 31.53 -5.61
C THR A 15 9.76 30.32 -6.34
N PRO A 16 10.94 30.43 -6.98
CA PRO A 16 11.54 29.34 -7.76
C PRO A 16 11.95 28.12 -6.91
N LYS A 17 12.02 28.29 -5.58
CA LYS A 17 12.32 27.24 -4.62
C LYS A 17 11.33 27.27 -3.48
N VAL A 18 10.95 26.09 -3.00
CA VAL A 18 10.15 25.87 -1.81
C VAL A 18 11.03 25.25 -0.74
N VAL A 19 10.92 25.74 0.50
CA VAL A 19 11.65 25.18 1.65
C VAL A 19 10.66 24.42 2.53
N LEU A 20 10.70 23.09 2.45
CA LEU A 20 9.96 22.23 3.35
C LEU A 20 10.73 22.07 4.65
N ARG A 21 10.10 22.38 5.79
CA ARG A 21 10.66 22.13 7.12
C ARG A 21 10.00 20.91 7.73
N TYR A 22 10.79 19.90 8.07
CA TYR A 22 10.34 18.66 8.67
C TYR A 22 10.97 18.47 10.05
N GLY A 23 10.14 18.31 11.08
CA GLY A 23 10.60 18.08 12.44
C GLY A 23 10.57 16.59 12.81
N LEU A 24 11.64 16.10 13.43
CA LEU A 24 11.71 14.76 14.01
C LEU A 24 12.33 14.83 15.41
N GLY A 25 11.49 14.65 16.44
CA GLY A 25 11.89 14.87 17.82
C GLY A 25 12.33 16.32 18.05
N SER A 26 13.57 16.51 18.51
CA SER A 26 14.18 17.84 18.71
C SER A 26 14.86 18.42 17.46
N HIS A 27 14.92 17.67 16.35
CA HIS A 27 15.63 18.07 15.15
C HIS A 27 14.67 18.65 14.10
N VAL A 28 15.13 19.66 13.37
CA VAL A 28 14.40 20.24 12.24
C VAL A 28 15.28 20.20 11.00
N PHE A 29 14.78 19.57 9.95
CA PHE A 29 15.41 19.49 8.65
C PHE A 29 14.78 20.50 7.70
N ALA A 30 15.58 21.13 6.85
CA ALA A 30 15.11 22.03 5.80
C ALA A 30 15.48 21.46 4.43
N LEU A 31 14.47 21.06 3.67
CA LEU A 31 14.60 20.49 2.33
C LEU A 31 14.25 21.57 1.31
N GLN A 32 15.20 21.89 0.43
CA GLN A 32 14.95 22.81 -0.69
C GLN A 32 14.52 22.00 -1.91
N VAL A 33 13.35 22.32 -2.45
CA VAL A 33 12.77 21.66 -3.61
C VAL A 33 12.45 22.71 -4.68
N PRO A 34 12.71 22.46 -5.98
CA PRO A 34 12.23 23.33 -7.04
C PRO A 34 10.70 23.44 -6.97
N SER A 35 10.14 24.63 -7.21
CA SER A 35 8.67 24.83 -7.14
C SER A 35 7.89 23.93 -8.10
N GLU A 36 8.43 23.66 -9.28
CA GLU A 36 7.84 22.76 -10.28
C GLU A 36 7.73 21.29 -9.82
N GLN A 37 8.49 20.92 -8.78
CA GLN A 37 8.54 19.56 -8.23
C GLN A 37 8.07 19.50 -6.77
N ALA A 38 7.52 20.61 -6.25
CA ALA A 38 7.12 20.72 -4.86
C ALA A 38 5.75 20.07 -4.62
N PHE A 39 5.74 18.73 -4.67
CA PHE A 39 4.58 17.91 -4.32
C PHE A 39 4.72 17.38 -2.89
N PHE A 40 3.62 17.38 -2.16
CA PHE A 40 3.52 16.70 -0.87
C PHE A 40 2.52 15.55 -0.97
N ALA A 41 2.98 14.34 -0.68
CA ALA A 41 2.16 13.15 -0.60
C ALA A 41 1.88 12.80 0.86
N LYS A 42 0.60 12.80 1.25
CA LYS A 42 0.14 12.33 2.57
C LYS A 42 -0.35 10.90 2.44
N LEU A 43 0.31 10.00 3.13
CA LEU A 43 -0.22 8.66 3.39
C LEU A 43 -1.30 8.74 4.46
N ALA A 44 -2.37 7.98 4.28
CA ALA A 44 -3.51 7.99 5.16
C ALA A 44 -4.17 6.61 5.24
N ASP A 45 -5.11 6.51 6.19
CA ASP A 45 -6.01 5.37 6.34
C ASP A 45 -5.28 4.03 6.57
N TYR A 46 -4.45 4.02 7.60
CA TYR A 46 -3.65 2.88 8.03
C TYR A 46 -4.48 1.67 8.52
N GLY A 47 -5.81 1.76 8.56
CA GLY A 47 -6.70 0.65 8.88
C GLY A 47 -6.36 -0.05 10.19
N THR A 48 -6.01 -1.33 10.09
CA THR A 48 -5.65 -2.25 11.19
C THR A 48 -4.15 -2.23 11.53
N ALA A 49 -3.44 -1.14 11.22
CA ALA A 49 -2.01 -1.02 11.45
C ALA A 49 -1.63 -1.34 12.91
N ASN A 50 -0.56 -2.14 13.05
CA ASN A 50 0.04 -2.46 14.32
C ASN A 50 1.33 -1.65 14.50
N VAL A 51 1.34 -0.74 15.48
CA VAL A 51 2.50 0.12 15.77
C VAL A 51 3.39 -0.42 16.89
N GLN A 52 3.05 -1.58 17.46
CA GLN A 52 3.81 -2.19 18.54
C GLN A 52 5.07 -2.83 17.97
N THR A 53 6.23 -2.41 18.46
CA THR A 53 7.53 -2.94 18.04
C THR A 53 7.65 -4.45 18.28
N GLU A 54 6.98 -4.94 19.33
CA GLU A 54 6.97 -6.34 19.78
C GLU A 54 6.16 -7.26 18.85
N SER A 55 5.36 -6.68 17.95
CA SER A 55 4.57 -7.46 16.99
C SER A 55 5.41 -8.11 15.89
N THR A 56 6.62 -7.59 15.65
CA THR A 56 7.52 -8.14 14.63
C THR A 56 7.93 -9.57 15.00
N GLY A 57 7.78 -10.50 14.06
CA GLY A 57 8.03 -11.93 14.25
C GLY A 57 6.89 -12.70 14.90
N GLN A 58 5.81 -12.04 15.34
CA GLN A 58 4.61 -12.72 15.83
C GLN A 58 3.78 -13.27 14.66
N PRO A 59 2.95 -14.32 14.88
CA PRO A 59 2.06 -14.83 13.84
C PRO A 59 1.16 -13.73 13.25
N VAL A 60 0.89 -13.82 11.96
CA VAL A 60 -0.11 -12.97 11.29
C VAL A 60 -1.50 -13.33 11.84
N THR A 61 -2.32 -12.32 12.11
CA THR A 61 -3.72 -12.50 12.51
C THR A 61 -4.66 -12.08 11.40
N ILE A 62 -5.94 -12.41 11.54
CA ILE A 62 -6.96 -12.00 10.56
C ILE A 62 -7.04 -10.47 10.39
N ALA A 63 -6.62 -9.69 11.39
CA ALA A 63 -6.61 -8.23 11.30
C ALA A 63 -5.64 -7.71 10.22
N GLN A 64 -4.59 -8.45 9.89
CA GLN A 64 -3.66 -8.08 8.81
C GLN A 64 -4.18 -8.46 7.42
N PHE A 65 -5.19 -9.32 7.31
CA PHE A 65 -5.88 -9.65 6.07
C PHE A 65 -7.02 -8.65 5.82
N THR A 66 -6.68 -7.47 5.32
CA THR A 66 -7.68 -6.41 5.07
C THR A 66 -8.45 -6.60 3.77
N THR A 67 -7.73 -6.89 2.68
CA THR A 67 -8.27 -7.12 1.34
C THR A 67 -7.39 -8.14 0.63
N LEU A 68 -7.99 -9.07 -0.12
CA LEU A 68 -7.28 -10.21 -0.70
C LEU A 68 -6.25 -9.74 -1.75
N GLU A 69 -6.61 -8.75 -2.56
CA GLU A 69 -5.78 -8.20 -3.63
C GLU A 69 -4.52 -7.48 -3.14
N ASN A 70 -4.55 -6.95 -1.90
CA ASN A 70 -3.40 -6.28 -1.28
C ASN A 70 -2.65 -7.19 -0.29
N THR A 71 -3.08 -8.45 -0.15
CA THR A 71 -2.45 -9.40 0.75
C THR A 71 -1.22 -10.00 0.07
N PRO A 72 -0.04 -9.93 0.70
CA PRO A 72 1.16 -10.61 0.22
C PRO A 72 0.92 -12.12 -0.02
N PRO A 73 1.36 -12.71 -1.15
CA PRO A 73 1.11 -14.12 -1.45
C PRO A 73 1.70 -15.09 -0.42
N ASP A 74 2.80 -14.72 0.22
CA ASP A 74 3.43 -15.50 1.29
C ASP A 74 2.50 -15.70 2.49
N TYR A 75 1.64 -14.74 2.83
CA TYR A 75 0.62 -14.93 3.88
C TYR A 75 -0.37 -16.05 3.52
N MET A 76 -0.76 -16.15 2.26
CA MET A 76 -1.68 -17.18 1.76
C MET A 76 -1.01 -18.55 1.61
N ILE A 77 0.28 -18.58 1.27
CA ILE A 77 1.06 -19.80 1.05
C ILE A 77 1.51 -20.41 2.38
N LEU A 78 1.99 -19.59 3.31
CA LEU A 78 2.54 -20.02 4.60
C LEU A 78 1.45 -20.23 5.66
N GLY A 79 0.29 -19.57 5.52
CA GLY A 79 -0.81 -19.69 6.48
C GLY A 79 -0.37 -19.32 7.90
N ASP A 80 -0.54 -20.25 8.84
CA ASP A 80 -0.19 -20.05 10.25
C ASP A 80 1.32 -19.87 10.51
N GLU A 81 2.17 -20.22 9.54
CA GLU A 81 3.62 -19.99 9.63
C GLU A 81 4.03 -18.56 9.20
N ALA A 82 3.10 -17.79 8.63
CA ALA A 82 3.37 -16.40 8.28
C ALA A 82 3.55 -15.55 9.54
N THR A 83 4.56 -14.67 9.52
CA THR A 83 4.86 -13.77 10.63
C THR A 83 4.75 -12.30 10.22
N GLN A 84 4.36 -11.46 11.17
CA GLN A 84 4.30 -10.02 11.03
C GLN A 84 5.71 -9.43 10.93
N GLY A 85 5.87 -8.38 10.13
CA GLY A 85 7.12 -7.64 9.97
C GLY A 85 7.05 -6.75 8.73
N HIS A 86 8.03 -5.89 8.49
CA HIS A 86 7.94 -4.85 7.45
C HIS A 86 7.79 -5.34 5.99
N GLY A 87 7.88 -6.64 5.74
CA GLY A 87 7.70 -7.23 4.41
C GLY A 87 6.33 -6.93 3.79
N HIS A 88 5.26 -6.94 4.58
CA HIS A 88 3.91 -6.64 4.08
C HIS A 88 3.75 -5.17 3.65
N ASP A 89 4.30 -4.23 4.44
CA ASP A 89 4.32 -2.81 4.08
C ASP A 89 5.09 -2.58 2.78
N ASN A 90 6.23 -3.26 2.62
CA ASN A 90 7.04 -3.19 1.40
C ASN A 90 6.30 -3.75 0.19
N PHE A 91 5.53 -4.84 0.35
CA PHE A 91 4.70 -5.39 -0.72
C PHE A 91 3.62 -4.38 -1.15
N GLY A 92 2.86 -3.81 -0.20
CA GLY A 92 1.85 -2.79 -0.49
C GLY A 92 2.42 -1.52 -1.13
N LEU A 93 3.62 -1.08 -0.70
CA LEU A 93 4.36 0.00 -1.36
C LEU A 93 4.77 -0.36 -2.79
N GLY A 94 5.24 -1.60 -3.00
CA GLY A 94 5.58 -2.12 -4.32
C GLY A 94 4.39 -2.13 -5.28
N LEU A 95 3.21 -2.57 -4.81
CA LEU A 95 1.97 -2.51 -5.58
C LEU A 95 1.59 -1.08 -5.93
N SER A 96 1.72 -0.15 -4.97
CA SER A 96 1.46 1.27 -5.20
C SER A 96 2.41 1.86 -6.25
N MET A 97 3.70 1.51 -6.21
CA MET A 97 4.68 1.94 -7.23
C MET A 97 4.36 1.35 -8.60
N LEU A 98 4.01 0.06 -8.68
CA LEU A 98 3.64 -0.58 -9.94
C LEU A 98 2.42 0.11 -10.55
N HIS A 99 1.41 0.44 -9.73
CA HIS A 99 0.24 1.19 -10.18
C HIS A 99 0.61 2.59 -10.68
N LEU A 100 1.39 3.35 -9.93
CA LEU A 100 1.81 4.69 -10.33
C LEU A 100 2.65 4.72 -11.61
N PHE A 101 3.49 3.70 -11.84
CA PHE A 101 4.38 3.65 -13.00
C PHE A 101 3.71 3.11 -14.26
N THR A 102 2.72 2.22 -14.12
CA THR A 102 2.10 1.55 -15.28
C THR A 102 0.67 1.99 -15.55
N GLY A 103 0.01 2.61 -14.57
CA GLY A 103 -1.43 2.88 -14.59
C GLY A 103 -2.30 1.64 -14.38
N HIS A 104 -1.73 0.43 -14.33
CA HIS A 104 -2.47 -0.81 -14.11
C HIS A 104 -2.69 -1.06 -12.62
N ALA A 105 -3.82 -1.66 -12.25
CA ALA A 105 -4.12 -2.09 -10.89
C ALA A 105 -3.91 -3.61 -10.80
N PRO A 106 -2.79 -4.08 -10.22
CA PRO A 106 -2.45 -5.50 -10.19
C PRO A 106 -3.49 -6.30 -9.39
N TYR A 107 -3.79 -7.51 -9.85
CA TYR A 107 -4.71 -8.46 -9.21
C TYR A 107 -6.19 -8.06 -9.23
N GLU A 108 -6.58 -6.95 -9.84
CA GLU A 108 -8.00 -6.63 -10.02
C GLU A 108 -8.74 -7.68 -10.85
N GLU A 109 -8.03 -8.40 -11.73
CA GLU A 109 -8.60 -9.50 -12.51
C GLU A 109 -9.21 -10.61 -11.62
N ILE A 110 -8.75 -10.76 -10.38
CA ILE A 110 -9.31 -11.76 -9.44
C ILE A 110 -10.70 -11.36 -8.93
N LEU A 111 -11.05 -10.08 -9.02
CA LEU A 111 -12.33 -9.53 -8.60
C LEU A 111 -13.36 -9.49 -9.74
N GLU A 112 -12.94 -9.80 -10.97
CA GLU A 112 -13.84 -9.87 -12.12
C GLU A 112 -14.89 -10.97 -11.95
N GLU A 113 -16.07 -10.77 -12.57
CA GLU A 113 -17.13 -11.79 -12.54
C GLU A 113 -16.65 -13.08 -13.21
N VAL A 114 -16.59 -14.16 -12.42
CA VAL A 114 -16.26 -15.48 -12.95
C VAL A 114 -17.49 -16.17 -13.54
N VAL A 115 -17.41 -16.54 -14.82
CA VAL A 115 -18.45 -17.33 -15.48
C VAL A 115 -18.04 -18.80 -15.51
N CYS A 116 -18.90 -19.69 -14.99
CA CYS A 116 -18.66 -21.13 -15.06
C CYS A 116 -18.55 -21.58 -16.53
N PRO A 117 -17.42 -22.18 -16.95
CA PRO A 117 -17.24 -22.65 -18.31
C PRO A 117 -18.37 -23.59 -18.76
N PRO A 118 -18.88 -23.47 -20.01
CA PRO A 118 -20.02 -24.28 -20.47
C PRO A 118 -19.82 -25.80 -20.30
N MET A 119 -18.57 -26.26 -20.41
CA MET A 119 -18.19 -27.66 -20.23
C MET A 119 -18.37 -28.17 -18.79
N LEU A 120 -18.12 -27.31 -17.79
CA LEU A 120 -18.32 -27.66 -16.38
C LEU A 120 -19.80 -27.51 -15.98
N LYS A 121 -20.49 -26.49 -16.50
CA LYS A 121 -21.93 -26.26 -16.27
C LYS A 121 -22.80 -27.45 -16.69
N LYS A 122 -22.41 -28.17 -17.76
CA LYS A 122 -23.12 -29.38 -18.22
C LYS A 122 -22.98 -30.59 -17.28
N ARG A 123 -21.92 -30.65 -16.46
CA ARG A 123 -21.65 -31.76 -15.53
C ARG A 123 -22.30 -31.60 -14.16
N LEU A 124 -22.90 -30.44 -13.89
CA LEU A 124 -23.59 -30.11 -12.64
C LEU A 124 -25.11 -30.41 -12.70
N LYS A 125 -25.60 -30.98 -13.80
CA LYS A 125 -26.99 -31.42 -13.96
C LYS A 125 -27.10 -32.93 -13.80
#